data_AF-I6YT55-F1
#
_entry.id   AF-I6YT55-F1
#
_cell.length_a   1.000
_cell.length_b   1.000
_cell.length_c   1.000
_cell.angle_alpha   90.00
_cell.angle_beta   90.00
_cell.angle_gamma   90.00
#
_symmetry.space_group_name_H-M   'P 1'
#
loop_
_entity.id
_entity.type
_entity.pdbx_description
1 polymer ?
#
loop_
_entity_poly.entity_id
_entity_poly.type
_entity_poly.pdbx_seq_one_letter_code
_entity_poly.pdbx_strand_id
1 'polypeptide(L)'
;MDEFNELNIEETPQPVSLFKLNFEKMIRDMRFVGIFVIIYGALACLSIIGAIIGVPIIIIGLRIREAAEQFEIYKATNQAAALRMGFELQGKYFRLAKIIIIVSLIITALWFIFILGLLISGFHSFYQLDCMDYNSIGLFSLL
;
A
#
# COMPACT_ATOMS: atom_id res chain seq x y z
N MET A 1 55.78 23.90 -30.00
CA MET A 1 54.63 24.77 -29.75
C MET A 1 53.43 24.05 -30.33
N ASP A 2 52.48 23.75 -29.45
CA ASP A 2 51.04 23.62 -29.76
C ASP A 2 50.48 22.29 -30.31
N GLU A 3 50.72 21.17 -29.64
CA GLU A 3 49.95 19.93 -29.94
C GLU A 3 49.51 19.12 -28.70
N PHE A 4 49.48 19.74 -27.51
CA PHE A 4 48.97 19.12 -26.28
C PHE A 4 47.63 19.71 -25.82
N ASN A 5 46.91 20.39 -26.71
CA ASN A 5 45.68 21.10 -26.39
C ASN A 5 44.44 20.43 -26.98
N GLU A 6 44.21 19.16 -26.66
CA GLU A 6 42.91 18.50 -26.86
C GLU A 6 42.81 17.17 -26.08
N LEU A 7 43.22 17.16 -24.81
CA LEU A 7 42.72 16.14 -23.88
C LEU A 7 41.26 16.48 -23.59
N ASN A 8 40.42 16.08 -24.54
CA ASN A 8 39.02 15.79 -24.40
C ASN A 8 38.85 15.04 -23.07
N ILE A 9 38.40 15.76 -22.04
CA ILE A 9 37.93 15.16 -20.81
C ILE A 9 36.62 14.48 -21.22
N GLU A 10 36.75 13.28 -21.76
CA GLU A 10 35.66 12.33 -21.83
C GLU A 10 35.26 12.12 -20.36
N GLU A 11 34.16 12.74 -19.94
CA GLU A 11 33.48 12.37 -18.70
C GLU A 11 33.05 10.92 -18.84
N THR A 12 33.98 9.99 -18.58
CA THR A 12 33.67 8.57 -18.48
C THR A 12 32.59 8.47 -17.41
N PRO A 13 31.39 7.96 -17.73
CA PRO A 13 30.30 7.89 -16.77
C PRO A 13 30.80 7.00 -15.64
N GLN A 14 31.09 7.61 -14.48
CA GLN A 14 31.57 6.85 -13.33
C GLN A 14 30.59 5.72 -13.07
N PRO A 15 31.06 4.49 -12.84
CA PRO A 15 30.16 3.37 -12.59
C PRO A 15 29.31 3.75 -11.41
N VAL A 16 28.01 4.01 -11.66
CA VAL A 16 27.11 4.44 -10.60
C VAL A 16 27.14 3.33 -9.57
N SER A 17 27.67 3.65 -8.39
CA SER A 17 27.78 2.71 -7.29
C SER A 17 26.43 2.03 -7.12
N LEU A 18 26.39 0.70 -7.17
CA LEU A 18 25.16 -0.08 -7.03
C LEU A 18 24.39 0.31 -5.77
N PHE A 19 25.13 0.66 -4.71
CA PHE A 19 24.56 1.19 -3.49
C PHE A 19 23.80 2.51 -3.71
N LYS A 20 24.37 3.46 -4.48
CA LYS A 20 23.73 4.73 -4.79
C LYS A 20 22.44 4.53 -5.60
N LEU A 21 22.45 3.65 -6.60
CA LEU A 21 21.25 3.31 -7.38
C LEU A 21 20.16 2.69 -6.50
N ASN A 22 20.53 1.70 -5.68
CA ASN A 22 19.60 1.03 -4.79
C ASN A 22 19.04 1.97 -3.72
N PHE A 23 19.86 2.88 -3.21
CA PHE A 23 19.45 3.88 -2.24
C PHE A 23 18.48 4.91 -2.84
N GLU A 24 18.77 5.42 -4.03
CA GLU A 24 17.85 6.32 -4.75
C GLU A 24 16.52 5.65 -5.09
N LYS A 25 16.57 4.39 -5.51
CA LYS A 25 15.37 3.59 -5.76
C LYS A 25 14.55 3.41 -4.48
N MET A 26 15.20 3.07 -3.36
CA MET A 26 14.55 2.92 -2.06
C MET A 26 13.82 4.19 -1.63
N ILE A 27 14.45 5.37 -1.76
CA ILE A 27 13.82 6.66 -1.41
C ILE A 27 12.57 6.89 -2.25
N ARG A 28 12.65 6.61 -3.56
CA ARG A 28 11.53 6.78 -4.49
C ARG A 28 10.36 5.85 -4.14
N ASP A 29 10.66 4.59 -3.85
CA ASP A 29 9.67 3.59 -3.47
C ASP A 29 9.02 3.94 -2.12
N MET A 30 9.79 4.39 -1.14
CA MET A 30 9.26 4.87 0.15
C MET A 30 8.31 6.06 -0.01
N ARG A 31 8.65 7.02 -0.90
CA ARG A 31 7.80 8.17 -1.19
C ARG A 31 6.51 7.75 -1.88
N PHE A 32 6.59 6.81 -2.83
CA PHE A 32 5.43 6.24 -3.50
C PHE A 32 4.51 5.51 -2.50
N VAL A 33 5.07 4.63 -1.66
CA VAL A 33 4.31 3.93 -0.62
C VAL A 33 3.65 4.91 0.33
N GLY A 34 4.36 5.96 0.77
CA GLY A 34 3.77 6.98 1.65
C GLY A 34 2.57 7.68 1.03
N ILE A 35 2.67 8.10 -0.24
CA ILE A 35 1.56 8.73 -0.97
C ILE A 35 0.40 7.75 -1.16
N PHE A 36 0.70 6.52 -1.57
CA PHE A 36 -0.31 5.47 -1.76
C PHE A 36 -1.08 5.19 -0.47
N VAL A 37 -0.38 5.05 0.67
CA VAL A 37 -1.00 4.81 1.97
C VAL A 37 -1.87 5.99 2.42
N ILE A 38 -1.45 7.23 2.14
CA ILE A 38 -2.26 8.43 2.43
C ILE A 38 -3.54 8.41 1.60
N ILE A 39 -3.47 8.14 0.30
CA ILE A 39 -4.64 8.08 -0.59
C ILE A 39 -5.57 6.95 -0.16
N TYR A 40 -5.03 5.75 0.10
CA TYR A 40 -5.80 4.61 0.58
C TYR A 40 -6.49 4.91 1.91
N GLY A 41 -5.78 5.52 2.86
CA GLY A 41 -6.35 5.96 4.13
C GLY A 41 -7.45 7.01 3.96
N ALA A 42 -7.28 7.96 3.05
CA ALA A 42 -8.29 8.96 2.73
C ALA A 42 -9.56 8.33 2.14
N LEU A 43 -9.41 7.32 1.26
CA LEU A 43 -10.53 6.55 0.73
C LEU A 43 -11.25 5.73 1.81
N ALA A 44 -10.51 5.19 2.78
CA ALA A 44 -11.11 4.50 3.93
C ALA A 44 -11.94 5.46 4.81
N CYS A 45 -11.53 6.73 4.92
CA CYS A 45 -12.25 7.75 5.68
C CYS A 45 -13.60 8.18 5.09
N LEU A 46 -13.98 7.76 3.87
CA LEU A 46 -15.30 8.09 3.30
C LEU A 46 -16.46 7.51 4.11
N SER A 47 -16.23 6.45 4.89
CA SER A 47 -17.22 5.87 5.80
C SER A 47 -16.94 6.30 7.24
N ILE A 48 -18.00 6.51 8.04
CA ILE A 48 -17.87 6.88 9.46
C ILE A 48 -17.04 5.84 10.23
N ILE A 49 -17.30 4.56 9.97
CA ILE A 49 -16.58 3.44 10.58
C ILE A 49 -15.13 3.39 10.07
N GLY A 50 -14.93 3.62 8.77
CA GLY A 50 -13.61 3.61 8.16
C GLY A 50 -12.74 4.80 8.58
N ALA A 51 -13.30 5.94 8.98
CA ALA A 51 -12.53 7.08 9.48
C ALA A 51 -11.72 6.75 10.75
N ILE A 52 -12.26 5.91 11.64
CA ILE A 52 -11.59 5.46 12.87
C ILE A 52 -10.28 4.71 12.52
N ILE A 53 -10.27 3.96 11.43
CA ILE A 53 -9.11 3.16 10.98
C ILE A 53 -8.25 3.95 9.99
N GLY A 54 -8.87 4.76 9.14
CA GLY A 54 -8.23 5.52 8.06
C GLY A 54 -7.31 6.62 8.57
N VAL A 55 -7.69 7.33 9.64
CA VAL A 55 -6.84 8.36 10.26
C VAL A 55 -5.48 7.79 10.73
N PRO A 56 -5.43 6.68 11.51
CA PRO A 56 -4.18 6.00 11.82
C PRO A 56 -3.34 5.63 10.58
N ILE A 57 -3.98 5.14 9.52
CA ILE A 57 -3.31 4.76 8.26
C ILE A 57 -2.64 5.97 7.60
N ILE A 58 -3.34 7.11 7.53
CA ILE A 58 -2.80 8.36 6.97
C ILE A 58 -1.56 8.81 7.75
N ILE A 59 -1.63 8.78 9.09
CA ILE A 59 -0.51 9.18 9.95
C ILE A 59 0.73 8.33 9.66
N ILE A 60 0.55 7.03 9.45
CA ILE A 60 1.64 6.10 9.11
C ILE A 60 2.23 6.42 7.73
N GLY A 61 1.39 6.69 6.73
CA GLY A 61 1.83 7.09 5.39
C GLY A 61 2.65 8.39 5.39
N LEU A 62 2.29 9.34 6.26
CA LEU A 62 3.07 10.57 6.45
C LEU A 62 4.46 10.27 7.03
N ARG A 63 4.58 9.33 7.98
CA ARG A 63 5.86 8.97 8.61
C ARG A 63 6.87 8.37 7.64
N ILE A 64 6.45 7.47 6.76
CA ILE A 64 7.36 6.88 5.77
C ILE A 64 7.78 7.90 4.69
N ARG A 65 6.90 8.86 4.37
CA ARG A 65 7.22 9.97 3.47
C ARG A 65 8.25 10.92 4.09
N GLU A 66 8.08 11.24 5.37
CA GLU A 66 9.05 12.03 6.16
C GLU A 66 10.41 11.32 6.23
N ALA A 67 10.43 9.99 6.41
CA ALA A 67 11.66 9.21 6.37
C ALA A 67 12.36 9.28 5.00
N ALA A 68 11.61 9.19 3.90
CA ALA A 68 12.14 9.32 2.55
C ALA A 68 12.78 10.70 2.31
N GLU A 69 12.16 11.77 2.84
CA GLU A 69 12.71 13.13 2.77
C GLU A 69 14.04 13.25 3.52
N GLN A 70 14.17 12.64 4.71
CA GLN A 70 15.44 12.64 5.44
C GLN A 70 16.55 11.86 4.72
N PHE A 71 16.21 10.76 4.06
CA PHE A 71 17.17 10.04 3.23
C PHE A 71 17.58 10.83 1.98
N GLU A 72 16.68 11.64 1.41
CA GLU A 72 16.99 12.55 0.31
C GLU A 72 17.91 13.68 0.76
N ILE A 73 17.68 14.25 1.95
CA ILE A 73 18.57 15.24 2.57
C ILE A 73 19.95 14.64 2.82
N TYR A 74 20.03 13.40 3.33
CA TYR A 74 21.31 12.70 3.48
C TYR A 74 22.02 12.53 2.13
N LYS A 75 21.31 12.15 1.07
CA LYS A 75 21.88 12.03 -0.28
C LYS A 75 22.47 13.37 -0.77
N ALA A 76 21.79 14.48 -0.49
CA ALA A 76 22.21 15.81 -0.93
C ALA A 76 23.33 16.43 -0.07
N THR A 77 23.36 16.14 1.23
CA THR A 77 24.22 16.83 2.20
C THR A 77 25.32 15.95 2.81
N ASN A 78 25.22 14.63 2.64
CA ASN A 78 26.08 13.60 3.25
C ASN A 78 26.16 13.68 4.79
N GLN A 79 25.14 14.25 5.44
CA GLN A 79 25.11 14.42 6.89
C GLN A 79 24.58 13.16 7.59
N ALA A 80 25.43 12.53 8.43
CA ALA A 80 25.05 11.33 9.19
C ALA A 80 23.86 11.54 10.16
N ALA A 81 23.57 12.79 10.56
CA ALA A 81 22.40 13.12 11.36
C ALA A 81 21.08 12.86 10.62
N ALA A 82 20.98 13.29 9.35
CA ALA A 82 19.82 13.05 8.50
C ALA A 82 19.59 11.54 8.25
N LEU A 83 20.67 10.79 8.08
CA LEU A 83 20.59 9.32 7.93
C LEU A 83 20.00 8.64 9.17
N ARG A 84 20.47 9.02 10.37
CA ARG A 84 19.93 8.49 11.64
C ARG A 84 18.46 8.84 11.81
N MET A 85 18.07 10.07 11.49
CA MET A 85 16.68 10.51 11.58
C MET A 85 15.77 9.78 10.59
N GLY A 86 16.25 9.53 9.37
CA GLY A 86 15.54 8.70 8.39
C GLY A 86 15.25 7.29 8.91
N PHE A 87 16.24 6.63 9.51
CA PHE A 87 16.04 5.31 10.11
C PHE A 87 15.13 5.32 11.35
N GLU A 88 15.18 6.36 12.17
CA GLU A 88 14.28 6.50 13.32
C GLU A 88 12.81 6.62 12.87
N LEU A 89 12.54 7.46 11.87
CA LEU A 89 11.21 7.63 11.27
C LEU A 89 10.74 6.34 10.58
N GLN A 90 11.62 5.67 9.85
CA GLN A 90 11.33 4.38 9.22
C GLN A 90 11.02 3.29 10.28
N GLY A 91 11.74 3.26 11.39
CA GLY A 91 11.47 2.36 12.52
C GLY A 91 10.12 2.65 13.19
N LYS A 92 9.76 3.93 13.36
CA LYS A 92 8.43 4.34 13.86
C LYS A 92 7.32 3.89 12.90
N TYR A 93 7.52 4.04 11.59
CA TYR A 93 6.61 3.53 10.57
C TYR A 93 6.37 2.02 10.73
N PHE A 94 7.43 1.21 10.79
CA PHE A 94 7.26 -0.25 10.92
C PHE A 94 6.57 -0.67 12.21
N ARG A 95 6.81 0.04 13.32
CA ARG A 95 6.16 -0.23 14.61
C ARG A 95 4.65 -0.03 14.54
N LEU A 96 4.18 0.97 13.80
CA LEU A 96 2.76 1.23 13.61
C LEU A 96 2.16 0.35 12.49
N ALA A 97 2.89 0.19 11.38
CA ALA A 97 2.45 -0.61 10.24
C ALA A 97 2.14 -2.06 10.63
N LYS A 98 2.97 -2.69 11.46
CA LYS A 98 2.70 -4.06 11.93
C LYS A 98 1.38 -4.19 12.71
N ILE A 99 0.99 -3.18 13.47
CA ILE A 99 -0.27 -3.19 14.24
C ILE A 99 -1.45 -3.10 13.27
N ILE A 100 -1.39 -2.18 12.30
CA ILE A 100 -2.43 -2.03 11.28
C ILE A 100 -2.57 -3.30 10.43
N ILE A 101 -1.44 -3.93 10.04
CA ILE A 101 -1.46 -5.18 9.28
C ILE A 101 -2.23 -6.27 10.04
N ILE A 102 -1.96 -6.45 11.34
CA ILE A 102 -2.68 -7.45 12.17
C ILE A 102 -4.18 -7.15 12.19
N VAL A 103 -4.58 -5.90 12.44
CA VAL A 103 -5.99 -5.50 12.50
C VAL A 103 -6.69 -5.72 11.15
N SER A 104 -6.05 -5.33 10.05
CA SER A 104 -6.60 -5.48 8.70
C SER A 104 -6.80 -6.95 8.32
N LEU A 105 -5.93 -7.85 8.79
CA LEU A 105 -6.02 -9.28 8.52
C LEU A 105 -7.23 -9.90 9.21
N ILE A 106 -7.51 -9.52 10.47
CA ILE A 106 -8.67 -9.98 11.22
C ILE A 106 -9.97 -9.52 10.54
N ILE A 107 -10.07 -8.25 10.17
CA ILE A 107 -11.26 -7.69 9.49
C ILE A 107 -11.50 -8.40 8.15
N THR A 108 -10.44 -8.60 7.36
CA THR A 108 -10.52 -9.28 6.06
C THR A 108 -11.00 -10.71 6.22
N ALA A 109 -10.50 -11.45 7.22
CA ALA A 109 -10.94 -12.81 7.50
C ALA A 109 -12.44 -12.88 7.87
N LEU A 110 -12.91 -11.98 8.73
CA LEU A 110 -14.33 -11.89 9.10
C LEU A 110 -15.22 -11.55 7.90
N TRP A 111 -14.76 -10.64 7.04
CA TRP A 111 -15.48 -10.24 5.83
C TRP A 111 -15.63 -11.41 4.85
N PHE A 112 -14.59 -12.23 4.67
CA PHE A 112 -14.65 -13.45 3.85
C PHE A 112 -15.69 -14.45 4.38
N ILE A 113 -15.73 -14.69 5.69
CA ILE A 113 -16.70 -15.59 6.31
C ILE A 113 -18.13 -15.08 6.10
N PHE A 114 -18.35 -13.77 6.27
CA PHE A 114 -19.65 -13.15 6.07
C PHE A 114 -20.14 -13.29 4.62
N ILE A 115 -19.28 -13.02 3.63
CA ILE A 115 -19.63 -13.17 2.21
C ILE A 115 -19.96 -14.63 1.87
N LEU A 116 -19.18 -15.60 2.35
CA LEU A 116 -19.46 -17.01 2.10
C LEU A 116 -20.83 -17.42 2.65
N GLY A 117 -21.18 -17.00 3.86
CA GLY A 117 -22.50 -17.25 4.45
C GLY A 117 -23.64 -16.62 3.65
N LEU A 118 -23.47 -15.38 3.20
CA LEU A 118 -24.46 -14.67 2.39
C LEU A 118 -24.67 -15.35 1.03
N LEU A 119 -23.60 -15.79 0.37
CA LEU A 119 -23.69 -16.52 -0.90
C LEU A 119 -24.47 -17.83 -0.73
N ILE A 120 -24.13 -18.66 0.25
CA ILE A 120 -24.83 -19.94 0.50
C ILE A 120 -26.33 -19.69 0.76
N SER A 121 -26.65 -18.67 1.56
CA SER A 121 -28.03 -18.31 1.88
C SER A 121 -28.79 -17.82 0.64
N GLY A 122 -28.16 -16.97 -0.17
CA GLY A 122 -28.73 -16.48 -1.43
C GLY A 122 -28.98 -17.58 -2.46
N PHE A 123 -28.04 -18.53 -2.60
CA PHE A 123 -28.22 -19.68 -3.48
C PHE A 123 -29.38 -20.58 -3.01
N HIS A 124 -29.50 -20.84 -1.71
CA HIS A 124 -30.59 -21.68 -1.18
C HIS A 124 -31.98 -21.11 -1.51
N SER A 125 -32.18 -19.80 -1.31
CA SER A 125 -33.44 -19.13 -1.66
C SER A 125 -33.74 -19.17 -3.16
N PHE A 126 -32.72 -19.12 -4.02
CA PHE A 126 -32.90 -19.23 -5.47
C PHE A 126 -33.40 -20.63 -5.88
N TYR A 127 -32.80 -21.70 -5.35
CA TYR A 127 -33.25 -23.08 -5.60
C TYR A 127 -34.68 -23.36 -5.13
N GLN A 128 -35.14 -22.68 -4.06
CA GLN A 128 -36.48 -22.90 -3.53
C GLN A 128 -37.58 -22.27 -4.40
N LEU A 129 -37.28 -21.16 -5.08
CA LEU A 129 -38.21 -20.48 -6.01
C LEU A 129 -38.46 -21.31 -7.27
N ASP A 130 -37.41 -21.90 -7.87
CA ASP A 130 -37.54 -22.80 -9.04
C ASP A 130 -38.43 -24.02 -8.73
N CYS A 131 -38.36 -24.53 -7.49
CA CYS A 131 -39.15 -25.69 -7.08
C CYS A 131 -40.63 -25.34 -6.85
N MET A 132 -40.95 -24.13 -6.35
CA MET A 132 -42.34 -23.72 -6.15
C MET A 132 -43.07 -23.47 -7.48
N ASP A 133 -42.38 -22.93 -8.49
CA ASP A 133 -42.98 -22.71 -9.82
C ASP A 133 -43.29 -24.05 -10.53
N TYR A 134 -42.36 -25.02 -10.48
CA TYR A 134 -42.57 -26.34 -11.09
C TYR A 134 -43.75 -27.12 -10.48
N ASN A 135 -43.93 -27.04 -9.16
CA ASN A 135 -45.02 -27.75 -8.48
C ASN A 135 -46.41 -27.09 -8.73
N SER A 136 -46.44 -25.77 -8.95
CA SER A 136 -47.66 -25.02 -9.30
C SER A 136 -48.16 -25.37 -10.72
N ILE A 137 -47.25 -25.44 -11.69
CA ILE A 137 -47.56 -25.82 -13.08
C ILE A 137 -47.99 -27.31 -13.15
N GLY A 138 -47.33 -28.19 -12.39
CA GLY A 138 -47.67 -29.61 -12.32
C GLY A 138 -49.09 -29.87 -11.77
N LEU A 139 -49.57 -29.03 -10.85
CA LEU A 139 -50.92 -29.14 -10.29
C LEU A 139 -52.01 -28.67 -11.29
N PHE A 140 -51.73 -27.65 -12.11
CA PHE A 140 -52.67 -27.12 -13.10
C PHE A 140 -52.85 -28.05 -14.32
N SER A 141 -51.89 -28.95 -14.59
CA SER A 141 -52.00 -29.97 -15.64
C SER A 141 -52.86 -31.18 -15.24
N LEU A 142 -53.20 -31.33 -13.95
CA LEU A 142 -53.95 -32.46 -13.40
C LEU A 142 -55.42 -32.12 -13.09
N LEU A 143 -55.84 -30.88 -13.28
CA LEU A 143 -57.20 -30.36 -13.13
C LEU A 143 -57.82 -30.06 -14.50
#